data_AF-A0A0M2PUB0-F1
#
_entry.id   AF-A0A0M2PUB0-F1
#
_cell.length_a   1.000
_cell.length_b   1.000
_cell.length_c   1.000
_cell.angle_alpha   90.00
_cell.angle_beta   90.00
_cell.angle_gamma   90.00
#
_symmetry.space_group_name_H-M   'P 1'
#
loop_
_entity.id
_entity.type
_entity.pdbx_description
1 polymer ?
#
loop_
_entity_poly.entity_id
_entity_poly.type
_entity_poly.pdbx_seq_one_letter_code
_entity_poly.pdbx_strand_id
1 'polypeptide(L)'
;MALSVITLEEITYGLIAKPNPRIQAWFQTFLKTYCQIIPVTPAIAQTAGEWRGQFRVTGITRSQADMLIAATAKVHQLTLVTRNIRDFEGCELSLVNPFSPE
;
A
#
# COMPACT_ATOMS: atom_id res chain seq x y z
N MET A 1 5.99 5.74 -11.28
CA MET A 1 5.77 4.82 -10.13
C MET A 1 4.28 4.73 -9.86
N ALA A 2 3.78 3.60 -9.37
CA ALA A 2 2.38 3.47 -8.97
C ALA A 2 2.21 3.73 -7.46
N LEU A 3 1.11 4.36 -7.07
CA LEU A 3 0.73 4.57 -5.67
C LEU A 3 -0.72 4.15 -5.46
N SER A 4 -0.97 3.30 -4.47
CA SER A 4 -2.34 2.96 -4.07
C SER A 4 -3.06 4.20 -3.54
N VAL A 5 -4.35 4.34 -3.84
CA VAL A 5 -5.20 5.37 -3.21
C VAL A 5 -5.24 5.25 -1.69
N ILE A 6 -4.99 4.06 -1.13
CA ILE A 6 -4.93 3.85 0.32
C ILE A 6 -3.69 4.55 0.90
N THR A 7 -2.52 4.38 0.29
CA THR A 7 -1.31 5.10 0.73
C THR A 7 -1.44 6.61 0.53
N LEU A 8 -2.14 7.06 -0.52
CA LEU A 8 -2.48 8.48 -0.68
C LEU A 8 -3.34 8.99 0.49
N GLU A 9 -4.34 8.22 0.92
CA GLU A 9 -5.17 8.54 2.08
C GLU A 9 -4.33 8.61 3.36
N GLU A 10 -3.51 7.59 3.66
CA GLU A 10 -2.68 7.54 4.87
C GLU A 10 -1.72 8.73 4.98
N ILE A 11 -1.05 9.08 3.87
CA ILE A 11 -0.13 10.22 3.84
C ILE A 11 -0.91 11.52 4.01
N THR A 12 -2.07 11.66 3.34
CA THR A 12 -2.91 12.85 3.46
C THR A 12 -3.39 13.04 4.90
N TYR A 13 -3.88 11.97 5.54
CA TYR A 13 -4.25 11.97 6.95
C TYR A 13 -3.09 12.48 7.83
N GLY A 14 -1.88 11.93 7.65
CA GLY A 14 -0.69 12.35 8.40
C GLY A 14 -0.34 13.82 8.20
N LEU A 15 -0.42 14.32 6.96
CA LEU A 15 -0.13 15.71 6.62
C LEU A 15 -1.17 16.69 7.18
N ILE A 16 -2.42 16.28 7.35
CA ILE A 16 -3.48 17.10 7.96
C ILE A 16 -3.40 17.05 9.49
N ALA A 17 -3.15 15.87 10.06
CA ALA A 17 -3.00 15.70 11.50
C ALA A 17 -1.76 16.43 12.06
N LYS A 18 -0.71 16.58 11.25
CA LYS A 18 0.52 17.32 11.60
C LYS A 18 0.92 18.25 10.44
N PRO A 19 0.30 19.44 10.34
CA PRO A 19 0.50 20.35 9.22
C PRO A 19 1.95 20.81 9.05
N ASN A 20 2.47 20.65 7.84
CA ASN A 20 3.73 21.24 7.41
C ASN A 20 3.59 21.69 5.94
N PRO A 21 3.44 23.00 5.66
CA PRO A 21 3.19 23.50 4.32
C PRO A 21 4.25 23.10 3.29
N ARG A 22 5.52 23.01 3.71
CA ARG A 22 6.63 22.61 2.83
C ARG A 22 6.50 21.15 2.40
N ILE A 23 6.20 20.25 3.34
CA ILE A 23 6.04 18.83 3.05
C ILE A 23 4.77 18.60 2.22
N GLN A 24 3.68 19.31 2.52
CA GLN A 24 2.44 19.24 1.73
C GLN A 24 2.67 19.66 0.27
N ALA A 25 3.32 20.80 0.04
CA ALA A 25 3.64 21.27 -1.31
C ALA A 25 4.57 20.30 -2.06
N TRP A 26 5.58 19.76 -1.37
CA TRP A 26 6.46 18.74 -1.93
C TRP A 26 5.68 17.49 -2.32
N PHE A 27 4.81 16.97 -1.43
CA PHE A 27 4.04 15.76 -1.69
C PHE A 27 3.09 15.93 -2.87
N GLN A 28 2.40 17.06 -2.97
CA GLN A 28 1.55 17.38 -4.12
C GLN A 28 2.32 17.41 -5.45
N THR A 29 3.53 17.97 -5.43
CA THR A 29 4.41 17.97 -6.61
C THR A 29 4.85 16.56 -6.95
N PHE A 30 5.25 15.77 -5.94
CA PHE A 30 5.67 14.39 -6.11
C PHE A 30 4.56 13.52 -6.72
N LEU A 31 3.32 13.64 -6.23
CA LEU A 31 2.17 12.92 -6.76
C LEU A 31 1.94 13.24 -8.25
N LYS A 32 1.93 14.53 -8.60
CA LYS A 32 1.68 14.98 -9.98
C LYS A 32 2.79 14.57 -10.94
N THR A 33 4.04 14.53 -10.47
CA THR A 33 5.21 14.35 -11.34
C THR A 33 5.59 12.88 -11.51
N TYR A 34 5.48 12.07 -10.45
CA TYR A 34 6.09 10.73 -10.43
C TYR A 34 5.10 9.58 -10.20
N CYS A 35 3.87 9.87 -9.76
CA CYS A 35 2.93 8.84 -9.33
C CYS A 35 1.73 8.71 -10.28
N GLN A 36 1.45 7.47 -10.67
CA GLN A 36 0.14 7.05 -11.14
C GLN A 36 -0.66 6.55 -9.94
N ILE A 37 -1.78 7.20 -9.62
CA ILE A 37 -2.67 6.78 -8.55
C ILE A 37 -3.54 5.62 -9.03
N ILE A 38 -3.56 4.51 -8.28
CA ILE A 38 -4.35 3.31 -8.61
C ILE A 38 -5.57 3.24 -7.67
N PRO A 39 -6.81 3.33 -8.18
CA PRO A 39 -8.02 3.21 -7.37
C PRO A 39 -8.27 1.77 -6.91
N VAL A 40 -9.00 1.61 -5.81
CA VAL A 40 -9.51 0.29 -5.41
C VAL A 40 -10.66 -0.10 -6.34
N THR A 41 -10.49 -1.20 -7.05
CA THR A 41 -11.51 -1.84 -7.90
C THR A 41 -12.16 -3.01 -7.17
N PRO A 42 -13.28 -3.56 -7.67
CA PRO A 42 -13.88 -4.77 -7.10
C PRO A 42 -12.90 -5.95 -7.00
N ALA A 43 -12.05 -6.15 -8.02
CA ALA A 43 -11.04 -7.21 -8.00
C ALA A 43 -10.03 -7.02 -6.86
N ILE A 44 -9.53 -5.79 -6.66
CA ILE A 44 -8.62 -5.46 -5.55
C ILE A 44 -9.31 -5.69 -4.21
N ALA A 45 -10.56 -5.24 -4.06
CA ALA A 45 -11.31 -5.40 -2.82
C ALA A 45 -11.58 -6.87 -2.48
N GLN A 46 -11.92 -7.70 -3.47
CA GLN A 46 -12.16 -9.14 -3.30
C GLN A 46 -10.87 -9.86 -2.87
N THR A 47 -9.77 -9.68 -3.61
CA THR A 47 -8.47 -10.29 -3.26
C THR A 47 -8.01 -9.87 -1.85
N ALA A 48 -8.16 -8.60 -1.49
CA ALA A 48 -7.82 -8.14 -0.14
C ALA A 48 -8.70 -8.79 0.94
N GLY A 49 -10.00 -8.94 0.68
CA GLY A 49 -10.95 -9.59 1.58
C GLY A 49 -10.64 -11.08 1.78
N GLU A 50 -10.35 -11.78 0.70
CA GLU A 50 -9.96 -13.19 0.70
C GLU A 50 -8.72 -13.43 1.54
N TRP A 51 -7.63 -12.71 1.28
CA TRP A 51 -6.39 -12.83 2.06
C TRP A 51 -6.62 -12.49 3.54
N ARG A 52 -7.32 -11.39 3.83
CA ARG A 52 -7.59 -11.00 5.22
C ARG A 52 -8.41 -12.05 5.96
N GLY A 53 -9.36 -12.68 5.26
CA GLY A 53 -10.14 -13.81 5.79
C GLY A 53 -9.28 -15.04 6.04
N GLN A 54 -8.45 -15.43 5.07
CA GLN A 54 -7.52 -16.56 5.16
C GLN A 54 -6.53 -16.39 6.32
N PHE A 55 -5.90 -15.23 6.46
CA PHE A 55 -5.01 -14.96 7.60
C PHE A 55 -5.75 -15.01 8.93
N ARG A 56 -6.96 -14.46 8.99
CA ARG A 56 -7.76 -14.47 10.22
C ARG A 56 -8.06 -15.90 10.68
N VAL A 57 -8.43 -16.81 9.79
CA VAL A 57 -8.73 -18.21 10.17
C VAL A 57 -7.48 -18.96 10.63
N THR A 58 -6.29 -18.53 10.23
CA THR A 58 -5.01 -19.07 10.73
C THR A 58 -4.45 -18.29 11.92
N GLY A 59 -5.24 -17.43 12.56
CA GLY A 59 -4.83 -16.66 13.74
C GLY A 59 -3.91 -15.46 13.47
N ILE A 60 -3.71 -15.09 12.20
CA ILE A 60 -2.87 -13.95 11.80
C ILE A 60 -3.77 -12.75 11.54
N THR A 61 -3.51 -11.64 12.24
CA THR A 61 -4.26 -10.39 12.03
C THR A 61 -3.51 -9.50 11.05
N ARG A 62 -4.15 -9.16 9.93
CA ARG A 62 -3.69 -8.15 8.97
C ARG A 62 -4.65 -6.95 8.94
N SER A 63 -4.09 -5.75 8.77
CA SER A 63 -4.90 -4.54 8.64
C SER A 63 -5.67 -4.55 7.31
N GLN A 64 -6.76 -3.79 7.23
CA GLN A 64 -7.47 -3.66 5.96
C GLN A 64 -6.63 -2.90 4.92
N ALA A 65 -5.93 -1.86 5.36
CA ALA A 65 -5.11 -1.00 4.52
C ALA A 65 -3.99 -1.80 3.85
N ASP A 66 -3.23 -2.58 4.62
CA ASP A 66 -2.15 -3.42 4.09
C ASP A 66 -2.67 -4.41 3.05
N MET A 67 -3.81 -5.05 3.31
CA MET A 67 -4.37 -6.02 2.36
C MET A 67 -4.86 -5.36 1.07
N LEU A 68 -5.42 -4.15 1.14
CA LEU A 68 -5.79 -3.39 -0.05
C LEU A 68 -4.57 -2.94 -0.85
N ILE A 69 -3.49 -2.50 -0.19
CA ILE A 69 -2.22 -2.14 -0.83
C ILE A 69 -1.60 -3.37 -1.50
N ALA A 70 -1.53 -4.50 -0.80
CA ALA A 70 -1.00 -5.76 -1.31
C ALA A 70 -1.80 -6.25 -2.53
N ALA A 71 -3.13 -6.24 -2.43
CA ALA A 71 -4.00 -6.68 -3.51
C ALA A 71 -3.89 -5.76 -4.73
N THR A 72 -3.72 -4.45 -4.52
CA THR A 72 -3.43 -3.50 -5.59
C THR A 72 -2.18 -3.91 -6.36
N ALA A 73 -1.08 -4.21 -5.64
CA ALA A 73 0.15 -4.65 -6.29
C ALA A 73 -0.04 -5.98 -7.05
N LYS A 74 -0.70 -6.98 -6.44
CA LYS A 74 -0.96 -8.28 -7.07
C LYS A 74 -1.79 -8.19 -8.34
N VAL A 75 -2.94 -7.51 -8.29
CA VAL A 75 -3.87 -7.39 -9.43
C VAL A 75 -3.19 -6.70 -10.62
N HIS A 76 -2.32 -5.72 -10.34
CA HIS A 76 -1.58 -5.00 -11.38
C HIS A 76 -0.21 -5.61 -11.71
N GLN A 77 0.13 -6.77 -11.13
CA GLN A 77 1.42 -7.45 -11.33
C GLN A 77 2.64 -6.56 -11.02
N LEU A 78 2.52 -5.73 -9.99
CA LEU A 78 3.56 -4.83 -9.52
C LEU A 78 4.35 -5.46 -8.37
N THR A 79 5.59 -4.99 -8.19
CA THR A 79 6.37 -5.25 -6.99
C THR A 79 6.01 -4.24 -5.91
N LEU A 80 5.64 -4.72 -4.72
CA LEU A 80 5.37 -3.87 -3.57
C LEU A 80 6.68 -3.51 -2.87
N VAL A 81 6.97 -2.21 -2.82
CA VAL A 81 8.14 -1.67 -2.12
C VAL A 81 7.74 -1.30 -0.69
N THR A 82 8.29 -1.99 0.30
CA THR A 82 7.93 -1.78 1.71
C THR A 82 9.06 -2.13 2.66
N ARG A 83 9.17 -1.39 3.77
CA ARG A 83 10.09 -1.75 4.86
C ARG A 83 9.60 -2.96 5.64
N ASN A 84 8.28 -3.12 5.83
CA ASN A 84 7.73 -4.17 6.69
C ASN A 84 7.23 -5.36 5.87
N ILE A 85 8.17 -6.10 5.26
CA ILE A 85 7.88 -7.27 4.43
C ILE A 85 7.00 -8.31 5.14
N ARG A 86 7.15 -8.44 6.47
CA ARG A 86 6.40 -9.37 7.32
C ARG A 86 4.90 -9.14 7.30
N ASP A 87 4.44 -7.92 6.99
CA ASP A 87 3.01 -7.60 6.91
C ASP A 87 2.34 -8.20 5.66
N PHE A 88 3.17 -8.58 4.68
CA PHE A 88 2.76 -9.03 3.35
C PHE A 88 3.16 -10.48 3.08
N GLU A 89 3.86 -11.13 4.01
CA GLU A 89 4.14 -12.57 3.94
C GLU A 89 2.84 -13.38 3.85
N GLY A 90 2.83 -14.34 2.93
CA GLY A 90 1.66 -15.16 2.59
C GLY A 90 0.77 -14.55 1.50
N CYS A 91 0.97 -13.28 1.15
CA CYS A 91 0.36 -12.70 -0.04
C CYS A 91 1.23 -13.04 -1.25
N GLU A 92 0.64 -13.57 -2.31
CA GLU A 92 1.38 -14.06 -3.49
C GLU A 92 1.88 -12.95 -4.43
N LEU A 93 2.68 -11.99 -3.93
CA LEU A 93 3.23 -10.88 -4.71
C LEU A 93 4.74 -10.74 -4.55
N SER A 94 5.36 -9.97 -5.45
CA SER A 94 6.77 -9.61 -5.34
C SER A 94 6.96 -8.49 -4.32
N LEU A 95 7.95 -8.65 -3.44
CA LEU A 95 8.27 -7.71 -2.37
C LEU A 95 9.72 -7.24 -2.50
N VAL A 96 9.94 -5.95 -2.29
CA VAL A 96 11.28 -5.36 -2.18
C VAL A 96 11.33 -4.50 -0.93
N ASN A 97 12.32 -4.74 -0.08
CA ASN A 97 12.68 -3.83 1.00
C ASN A 97 13.82 -2.92 0.55
N PRO A 98 13.58 -1.62 0.30
CA PRO A 98 14.61 -0.71 -0.21
C PRO A 98 15.64 -0.32 0.86
N PHE A 99 15.50 -0.81 2.09
CA PHE A 99 16.42 -0.57 3.20
C PHE A 99 17.24 -1.81 3.57
N SER A 100 17.03 -2.96 2.90
CA SER A 100 17.90 -4.11 3.10
C SER A 100 19.27 -3.82 2.48
N PRO A 101 20.38 -4.23 3.14
CA PRO A 101 21.69 -4.23 2.49
C PRO A 101 21.65 -5.16 1.26
N GLU A 102 22.35 -4.78 0.18
CA GLU A 102 22.53 -5.60 -1.03
C GLU A 102 23.21 -6.94 -0.73
#